data_AF-A0AA95ELE7-F1
#
_entry.id   AF-A0AA95ELE7-F1
#
_cell.length_a   1.000
_cell.length_b   1.000
_cell.length_c   1.000
_cell.angle_alpha   90.00
_cell.angle_beta   90.00
_cell.angle_gamma   90.00
#
_symmetry.space_group_name_H-M   'P 1'
#
loop_
_entity.id
_entity.type
_entity.pdbx_description
1 polymer ?
#
loop_
_entity_poly.entity_id
_entity_poly.type
_entity_poly.pdbx_seq_one_letter_code
_entity_poly.pdbx_strand_id
1 'polypeptide(L)' 'MSHSTQPPSYPAIRFITNWGDALAILVAVSCMAVGIYLTWLGYAWPVGVAGVAAGLILWLVLRSYVEVLRILADTLMPR' A
#
# COMPACT_ATOMS: atom_id res chain seq x y z
N MET A 1 -34.40 -27.31 -11.33
CA MET A 1 -33.47 -26.78 -10.31
C MET A 1 -32.41 -25.95 -11.03
N SER A 2 -32.61 -24.63 -11.14
CA SER A 2 -31.67 -23.71 -11.78
C SER A 2 -30.57 -23.35 -10.77
N HIS A 3 -29.37 -23.91 -10.94
CA HIS A 3 -28.18 -23.46 -10.20
C HIS A 3 -27.80 -22.05 -10.69
N SER A 4 -28.14 -21.03 -9.92
CA SER A 4 -27.60 -19.68 -10.07
C SER A 4 -26.16 -19.68 -9.56
N THR A 5 -25.21 -20.03 -10.42
CA THR A 5 -23.78 -19.87 -10.15
C THR A 5 -23.45 -18.39 -10.21
N GLN A 6 -23.65 -17.66 -9.11
CA GLN A 6 -23.05 -16.34 -8.96
C GLN A 6 -21.53 -16.51 -9.09
N PRO A 7 -20.87 -15.79 -10.02
CA PRO A 7 -19.42 -15.84 -10.09
C PRO A 7 -18.84 -15.39 -8.74
N PRO A 8 -17.80 -16.06 -8.21
CA PRO A 8 -17.18 -15.67 -6.96
C PRO A 8 -16.69 -14.21 -7.09
N SER A 9 -17.34 -13.32 -6.36
CA SER A 9 -16.99 -11.91 -6.33
C SER A 9 -15.91 -11.72 -5.27
N TYR A 10 -14.76 -11.19 -5.68
CA TYR A 10 -13.65 -10.88 -4.78
C TYR A 10 -13.50 -9.36 -4.61
N PRO A 11 -14.41 -8.71 -3.86
CA PRO A 11 -14.42 -7.25 -3.69
C PRO A 11 -13.16 -6.74 -3.00
N ALA A 12 -12.58 -7.52 -2.08
CA ALA A 12 -11.32 -7.17 -1.42
C ALA A 12 -10.14 -7.09 -2.39
N ILE A 13 -10.05 -8.03 -3.34
CA ILE A 13 -9.01 -8.04 -4.38
C ILE A 13 -9.17 -6.81 -5.28
N ARG A 14 -10.40 -6.54 -5.77
CA ARG A 14 -10.70 -5.34 -6.56
C ARG A 14 -10.38 -4.03 -5.82
N PHE A 15 -10.62 -3.98 -4.51
CA PHE A 15 -10.30 -2.81 -3.70
C PHE A 15 -8.78 -2.60 -3.64
N ILE A 16 -8.02 -3.64 -3.34
CA ILE A 16 -6.55 -3.55 -3.24
C ILE A 16 -5.91 -3.27 -4.60
N THR A 17 -6.38 -3.87 -5.70
CA THR A 17 -5.80 -3.60 -7.02
C THR A 17 -6.08 -2.19 -7.51
N ASN A 18 -7.25 -1.61 -7.18
CA ASN A 18 -7.60 -0.24 -7.56
C ASN A 18 -7.00 0.83 -6.64
N TRP A 19 -6.94 0.60 -5.33
CA TRP A 19 -6.54 1.60 -4.33
C TRP A 19 -5.18 1.35 -3.69
N GLY A 20 -4.54 0.21 -3.95
CA GLY A 20 -3.29 -0.20 -3.30
C GLY A 20 -2.16 0.81 -3.47
N ASP A 21 -1.98 1.37 -4.66
CA ASP A 21 -0.97 2.41 -4.88
C ASP A 21 -1.27 3.70 -4.12
N ALA A 22 -2.54 4.13 -4.11
CA ALA A 22 -2.95 5.33 -3.39
C ALA A 22 -2.76 5.16 -1.87
N LEU A 23 -3.08 3.98 -1.33
CA LEU A 23 -2.84 3.62 0.07
C LEU A 23 -1.33 3.56 0.38
N ALA A 24 -0.52 2.98 -0.49
CA ALA A 24 0.93 2.92 -0.33
C ALA A 24 1.54 4.33 -0.24
N ILE A 25 1.10 5.24 -1.11
CA ILE A 25 1.52 6.64 -1.11
C ILE A 25 1.07 7.35 0.17
N LEU A 26 -0.21 7.21 0.56
CA LEU A 26 -0.74 7.84 1.78
C LEU A 26 0.03 7.41 3.03
N VAL A 27 0.28 6.10 3.17
CA VAL A 27 1.01 5.55 4.31
C VAL A 27 2.46 6.06 4.30
N ALA A 28 3.13 6.04 3.16
CA ALA A 28 4.50 6.54 3.04
C ALA A 28 4.61 8.02 3.39
N VAL A 29 3.75 8.86 2.81
CA VAL A 29 3.71 10.30 3.07
C VAL A 29 3.42 10.58 4.55
N SER A 30 2.49 9.84 5.17
CA SER A 30 2.21 9.99 6.59
C SER A 30 3.43 9.66 7.47
N CYS A 31 4.18 8.62 7.11
CA CYS A 31 5.40 8.24 7.82
C CYS A 31 6.49 9.30 7.68
N MET A 32 6.69 9.85 6.48
CA MET A 32 7.63 10.94 6.23
C MET A 32 7.23 12.21 7.01
N ALA A 33 5.94 12.55 7.00
CA ALA A 33 5.40 13.70 7.71
C ALA A 33 5.62 13.59 9.23
N VAL A 34 5.44 12.40 9.81
CA VAL A 34 5.73 12.14 11.23
C VAL A 34 7.22 12.32 11.53
N GLY A 35 8.12 11.81 10.69
CA GLY A 35 9.57 12.00 10.87
C GLY A 35 10.00 13.47 10.83
N ILE A 36 9.43 14.23 9.89
CA ILE A 36 9.66 15.68 9.79
C ILE A 36 9.09 16.40 11.02
N TYR A 37 7.88 16.07 11.45
CA TYR A 37 7.23 16.66 12.63
C TYR A 37 8.02 16.41 13.92
N LEU A 38 8.54 15.19 14.10
CA LEU A 38 9.42 14.86 15.24
C LEU A 38 10.71 15.69 15.22
N THR A 39 11.29 15.92 14.04
CA THR A 39 12.48 16.78 13.92
C THR A 39 12.16 18.23 14.28
N TRP A 40 10.98 18.73 13.88
CA TRP A 40 10.49 20.06 14.26
C TRP A 40 10.25 20.22 15.77
N LEU A 41 9.91 19.15 16.47
CA LEU A 41 9.77 19.13 17.95
C LEU A 41 11.12 19.18 18.69
N GLY A 42 12.24 19.28 17.98
CA GLY A 42 13.58 19.39 18.57
C GLY A 42 14.29 18.05 18.76
N TYR A 43 13.77 16.96 18.20
CA TYR A 43 14.54 15.72 18.09
C TYR A 43 15.72 15.90 17.13
N ALA A 44 16.76 15.08 17.32
CA ALA A 44 17.98 15.16 16.53
C ALA A 44 17.70 14.99 15.03
N TRP A 45 18.45 15.71 14.18
CA TRP A 45 18.33 15.66 12.71
C TRP A 45 18.33 14.25 12.08
N PRO A 46 18.99 13.21 12.65
CA PRO A 46 18.92 11.86 12.09
C PRO A 46 17.52 11.25 12.14
N VAL A 47 16.66 11.70 13.06
CA VAL A 47 15.28 11.20 13.18
C VAL A 47 14.46 11.58 11.95
N GLY A 48 14.63 12.80 11.42
CA GLY A 48 13.98 13.23 10.19
C GLY A 48 14.44 12.43 8.98
N VAL A 49 15.76 12.23 8.85
CA VAL A 49 16.34 11.42 7.76
C VAL A 49 15.87 9.97 7.85
N ALA A 50 15.84 9.40 9.06
CA ALA A 50 15.33 8.05 9.28
C ALA A 50 13.84 7.93 8.93
N GLY A 51 13.02 8.93 9.26
CA GLY A 51 11.59 8.94 8.89
C GLY A 51 11.37 9.06 7.39
N VAL A 52 12.15 9.88 6.69
CA VAL A 52 12.13 10.00 5.22
C VAL A 52 12.55 8.68 4.58
N ALA A 53 13.66 8.09 5.03
CA ALA A 53 14.16 6.81 4.53
C ALA A 53 13.17 5.67 4.80
N ALA A 54 12.59 5.61 6.01
CA ALA A 54 11.59 4.62 6.38
C ALA A 54 10.33 4.75 5.52
N GLY A 55 9.84 5.97 5.27
CA GLY A 55 8.69 6.21 4.40
C GLY A 55 8.92 5.75 2.96
N LEU A 56 10.11 6.01 2.40
CA LEU A 56 10.50 5.53 1.06
C LEU A 56 10.60 4.01 0.99
N ILE A 57 11.22 3.38 1.98
CA ILE A 57 11.32 1.92 2.06
C ILE A 57 9.93 1.30 2.19
N LEU A 58 9.09 1.86 3.07
CA LEU A 58 7.73 1.41 3.28
C LEU A 58 6.90 1.51 1.99
N TRP A 59 7.03 2.62 1.25
CA TRP A 59 6.39 2.79 -0.05
C TRP A 59 6.79 1.69 -1.03
N LEU A 60 8.09 1.41 -1.16
CA LEU A 60 8.60 0.36 -2.05
C LEU A 60 8.06 -1.02 -1.67
N VAL A 61 8.04 -1.33 -0.38
CA VAL A 61 7.54 -2.63 0.12
C VAL A 61 6.04 -2.77 -0.14
N LEU A 62 5.24 -1.74 0.17
CA LEU A 62 3.79 -1.77 -0.07
C LEU A 62 3.48 -1.85 -1.57
N ARG A 63 4.18 -1.06 -2.39
CA ARG A 63 4.04 -1.11 -3.85
C ARG A 63 4.36 -2.49 -4.40
N SER A 64 5.46 -3.09 -3.96
CA SER A 64 5.82 -4.47 -4.32
C SER A 64 4.71 -5.47 -3.94
N TYR A 65 4.15 -5.35 -2.74
CA TYR A 65 3.02 -6.19 -2.31
C TYR A 65 1.78 -6.00 -3.19
N VAL A 66 1.40 -4.77 -3.51
CA VAL A 66 0.24 -4.46 -4.37
C VAL A 66 0.46 -5.03 -5.77
N GLU A 67 1.67 -4.92 -6.32
CA GLU A 67 2.04 -5.49 -7.62
C GLU A 67 1.87 -7.01 -7.63
N VAL A 68 2.39 -7.70 -6.60
CA VAL A 68 2.24 -9.15 -6.45
C VAL A 68 0.77 -9.54 -6.32
N LEU A 69 -0.03 -8.80 -5.55
CA LEU A 69 -1.46 -9.05 -5.42
C LEU A 69 -2.22 -8.81 -6.74
N ARG A 70 -1.80 -7.83 -7.56
CA ARG A 70 -2.34 -7.64 -8.92
C ARG A 70 -2.03 -8.82 -9.83
N ILE A 71 -0.79 -9.29 -9.83
CA ILE A 71 -0.38 -10.48 -10.59
C ILE A 71 -1.20 -11.70 -10.16
N LEU A 72 -1.32 -11.94 -8.85
CA LEU A 72 -2.14 -13.03 -8.33
C LEU A 72 -3.61 -12.89 -8.73
N ALA A 73 -4.16 -11.68 -8.67
CA ALA A 73 -5.52 -11.41 -9.11
C ALA A 73 -5.71 -11.73 -10.60
N ASP A 74 -4.76 -11.34 -11.44
CA ASP A 74 -4.77 -11.62 -12.88
C ASP A 74 -4.64 -13.13 -13.17
N THR A 75 -3.87 -13.87 -12.36
CA THR A 75 -3.79 -15.34 -12.49
C THR A 75 -5.03 -16.08 -11.97
N LEU A 76 -5.71 -15.55 -10.96
CA LEU A 76 -6.91 -16.15 -10.37
C LEU A 76 -8.17 -15.83 -11.16
N MET A 77 -8.23 -14.64 -11.76
CA MET A 77 -9.32 -14.18 -12.62
C MET A 77 -8.73 -13.79 -13.98
N PRO A 78 -8.28 -14.79 -14.78
CA PRO A 78 -7.85 -14.54 -16.14
C PRO A 78 -9.05 -13.96 -16.90
N ARG A 79 -8.88 -12.77 -17.46
CA ARG A 79 -9.88 -12.16 -18.33
C ARG A 79 -10.05 -12.98 -19.62
#